data_AF-A0A073IXH6-F1
#
_entry.id   AF-A0A073IXH6-F1
#
_cell.length_a   1.000
_cell.length_b   1.000
_cell.length_c   1.000
_cell.angle_alpha   90.00
_cell.angle_beta   90.00
_cell.angle_gamma   90.00
#
_symmetry.space_group_name_H-M   'P 1'
#
loop_
_entity.id
_entity.type
_entity.pdbx_description
1 polymer ?
#
loop_
_entity_poly.entity_id
_entity_poly.type
_entity_poly.pdbx_seq_one_letter_code
_entity_poly.pdbx_strand_id
1 'polypeptide(L)'
;MLYLIGENLDKARAHYQAETGKIVQLMRGIYVDADADIDAVVLRNAVRIAHYLYPNAYLSAASATLLAPTRDGRLFISGKRNQRTRLRALEIIQNVAPDQPAVATAIVGDSTGEFQIAVSSMRQRCLEAFRQRSEHASAIDDGMRAQIALRLVEEYGSPAAAADAVWALARDNKWYREGEQAERYLLRSAVAVDVRNEAALSFHVGWHGQVIGRLDHDGFEWRWQPDGGFDLPLVQQRVPGRLPAFILSLLPEGWLEKVLKDKDERAMLRSGKRYMSNITISADAAELGLLPADTLATRLGDHTRNGIFTGTYAGPGRGRLEADFEAGLARLYRRADTPRLSGVQIKAPMFLARDGRLSPSAGLPFTHILKPAGTSGFQALPVIEYLAMSLAGATGLAVPAIALVPMPDAMPPALLVERFDIRTSASDTRRLALEDMCSVLDLTPDAKYDGTIERIARAIRPLSTAPQEDLLLLLKRALFAWLIGDGDMHLKNLALLKIASPAADRFDTIRLAPVYDAVTTRVFPGLEHDRMALKLNAKDDRLQRRDVLQVAVVAGLTAVGVNDAIDRFLQQFAHAADALHVPDLPGIDRDITQRAAAMIAICKERLAGFT
;
A
#
# COMPACT_ATOMS: atom_id res chain seq x y z
N MET A 1 -16.47 34.14 -33.78
CA MET A 1 -17.05 35.08 -32.81
C MET A 1 -18.55 35.19 -33.02
N LEU A 2 -19.31 35.46 -31.95
CA LEU A 2 -20.76 35.73 -32.02
C LEU A 2 -20.99 37.24 -32.21
N TYR A 3 -21.94 37.60 -33.08
CA TYR A 3 -22.38 38.98 -33.29
C TYR A 3 -23.89 39.11 -33.08
N LEU A 4 -24.28 40.10 -32.27
CA LEU A 4 -25.65 40.46 -31.96
C LEU A 4 -25.89 41.91 -32.38
N ILE A 5 -26.90 42.12 -33.23
CA ILE A 5 -27.21 43.47 -33.74
C ILE A 5 -27.65 44.36 -32.58
N GLY A 6 -26.97 45.49 -32.42
CA GLY A 6 -27.26 46.46 -31.35
C GLY A 6 -26.50 46.21 -30.04
N GLU A 7 -25.78 45.10 -29.90
CA GLU A 7 -24.83 44.90 -28.80
C GLU A 7 -23.39 45.12 -29.26
N ASN A 8 -22.91 44.30 -30.22
CA ASN A 8 -21.51 44.33 -30.67
C ASN A 8 -21.36 44.48 -32.20
N LEU A 9 -22.46 44.63 -32.94
CA LEU A 9 -22.47 44.88 -34.39
C LEU A 9 -23.66 45.78 -34.78
N ASP A 10 -23.45 46.78 -35.64
CA ASP A 10 -24.55 47.57 -36.21
C ASP A 10 -25.14 46.92 -37.47
N LYS A 11 -26.37 47.31 -37.79
CA LYS A 11 -27.16 46.71 -38.88
C LYS A 11 -26.53 46.91 -40.26
N ALA A 12 -25.90 48.05 -40.53
CA ALA A 12 -25.29 48.34 -41.82
C ALA A 12 -24.03 47.50 -42.04
N ARG A 13 -23.18 47.39 -41.02
CA ARG A 13 -22.00 46.51 -41.03
C ARG A 13 -22.37 45.04 -41.10
N ALA A 14 -23.42 44.61 -40.39
CA ALA A 14 -23.90 43.23 -40.45
C ALA A 14 -24.34 42.83 -41.86
N HIS A 15 -25.06 43.71 -42.55
CA HIS A 15 -25.51 43.47 -43.93
C HIS A 15 -24.32 43.33 -44.89
N TYR A 16 -23.37 44.28 -44.84
CA TYR A 16 -22.17 44.24 -45.67
C TYR A 16 -21.29 43.01 -45.39
N GLN A 17 -21.08 42.65 -44.12
CA GLN A 17 -20.26 41.50 -43.74
C GLN A 17 -20.91 40.17 -44.10
N ALA A 18 -22.24 40.08 -44.05
CA ALA A 18 -22.97 38.90 -44.51
C ALA A 18 -22.93 38.77 -46.03
N GLU A 19 -23.10 39.87 -46.79
CA GLU A 19 -22.99 39.86 -48.26
C GLU A 19 -21.58 39.49 -48.75
N THR A 20 -20.55 39.91 -48.01
CA THR A 20 -19.15 39.58 -48.29
C THR A 20 -18.71 38.22 -47.75
N GLY A 21 -19.63 37.45 -47.15
CA GLY A 21 -19.38 36.08 -46.68
C GLY A 21 -18.50 35.97 -45.42
N LYS A 22 -18.21 37.08 -44.73
CA LYS A 22 -17.38 37.07 -43.51
C LYS A 22 -18.11 36.51 -42.30
N ILE A 23 -19.43 36.71 -42.25
CA ILE A 23 -20.30 36.21 -41.18
C ILE A 23 -21.51 35.48 -41.78
N VAL A 24 -21.97 34.45 -41.07
CA VAL A 24 -23.15 33.66 -41.41
C VAL A 24 -24.30 34.07 -40.51
N GLN A 25 -25.46 34.36 -41.10
CA GLN A 25 -26.67 34.68 -40.35
C GLN A 25 -27.30 33.40 -39.79
N LEU A 26 -27.48 33.34 -38.46
CA LEU A 26 -28.18 32.23 -37.81
C LEU A 26 -29.66 32.52 -37.57
N MET A 27 -29.97 33.77 -37.22
CA MET A 27 -31.33 34.27 -37.01
C MET A 27 -31.34 35.79 -37.28
N ARG A 28 -32.52 36.41 -37.41
CA ARG A 28 -32.62 37.86 -37.51
C ARG A 28 -31.91 38.53 -36.32
N GLY A 29 -30.81 39.23 -36.61
CA GLY A 29 -30.02 39.92 -35.59
C GLY A 29 -28.92 39.10 -34.93
N ILE A 30 -28.71 37.83 -35.31
CA ILE A 30 -27.69 36.95 -34.73
C ILE A 30 -26.83 36.36 -35.84
N TYR A 31 -25.51 36.60 -35.77
CA TYR A 31 -24.53 36.17 -36.76
C TYR A 31 -23.32 35.53 -36.09
N VAL A 32 -22.60 34.68 -36.82
CA VAL A 32 -21.33 34.08 -36.36
C VAL A 32 -20.30 34.17 -37.49
N ASP A 33 -19.02 34.28 -37.16
CA ASP A 33 -17.94 34.21 -38.18
C ASP A 33 -18.09 32.96 -39.05
N ALA A 34 -17.93 33.12 -40.37
CA ALA A 34 -18.11 32.04 -41.33
C ALA A 34 -17.11 30.88 -41.13
N ASP A 35 -15.89 31.18 -40.67
CA ASP A 35 -14.81 30.21 -40.47
C ASP A 35 -14.82 29.57 -39.07
N ALA A 36 -15.80 29.89 -38.20
CA ALA A 36 -15.87 29.36 -36.85
C ALA A 36 -16.66 28.05 -36.77
N ASP A 37 -16.40 27.26 -35.72
CA ASP A 37 -17.32 26.21 -35.30
C ASP A 37 -18.59 26.86 -34.72
N ILE A 38 -19.60 26.97 -35.60
CA ILE A 38 -20.86 27.65 -35.31
C ILE A 38 -21.57 27.01 -34.10
N ASP A 39 -21.59 25.69 -33.99
CA ASP A 39 -22.33 24.99 -32.93
C ASP A 39 -21.64 25.22 -31.58
N ALA A 40 -20.30 25.16 -31.54
CA ALA A 40 -19.55 25.48 -30.33
C ALA A 40 -19.66 26.96 -29.93
N VAL A 41 -19.67 27.90 -30.88
CA VAL A 41 -19.89 29.33 -30.60
C VAL A 41 -21.29 29.57 -30.05
N VAL A 42 -22.32 28.95 -30.63
CA VAL A 42 -23.70 29.08 -30.16
C VAL A 42 -23.87 28.53 -28.74
N LEU A 43 -23.33 27.35 -28.43
CA LEU A 43 -23.44 26.78 -27.09
C LEU A 43 -22.67 27.58 -26.03
N ARG A 44 -21.45 28.06 -26.35
CA ARG A 44 -20.66 28.90 -25.43
C ARG A 44 -21.31 30.23 -25.09
N ASN A 45 -22.12 30.78 -26.00
CA ASN A 45 -22.79 32.07 -25.81
C ASN A 45 -24.32 31.89 -25.64
N ALA A 46 -24.77 30.68 -25.29
CA ALA A 46 -26.20 30.32 -25.28
C ALA A 46 -27.03 31.20 -24.35
N VAL A 47 -26.50 31.51 -23.16
CA VAL A 47 -27.19 32.39 -22.19
C VAL A 47 -27.32 33.80 -22.73
N ARG A 48 -26.28 34.33 -23.37
CA ARG A 48 -26.33 35.66 -23.99
C ARG A 48 -27.31 35.72 -25.16
N ILE A 49 -27.29 34.70 -26.01
CA ILE A 49 -28.27 34.56 -27.11
C ILE A 49 -29.70 34.56 -26.56
N ALA A 50 -29.95 33.82 -25.47
CA ALA A 50 -31.26 33.80 -24.84
C ALA A 50 -31.62 35.14 -24.19
N HIS A 51 -30.67 35.81 -23.54
CA HIS A 51 -30.89 37.13 -22.95
C HIS A 51 -31.27 38.17 -24.01
N TYR A 52 -30.57 38.16 -25.15
CA TYR A 52 -30.84 39.03 -26.30
C TYR A 52 -32.23 38.77 -26.92
N LEU A 53 -32.61 37.49 -27.08
CA LEU A 53 -33.92 37.11 -27.64
C LEU A 53 -35.08 37.30 -26.65
N TYR A 54 -34.79 37.20 -25.35
CA TYR A 54 -35.78 37.16 -24.27
C TYR A 54 -35.40 38.08 -23.10
N PRO A 55 -35.35 39.41 -23.31
CA PRO A 55 -34.82 40.35 -22.31
C PRO A 55 -35.63 40.41 -21.01
N ASN A 56 -36.89 39.94 -21.04
CA ASN A 56 -37.78 39.90 -19.87
C ASN A 56 -37.93 38.50 -19.25
N ALA A 57 -37.10 37.53 -19.67
CA ALA A 57 -37.08 36.18 -19.11
C ALA A 57 -35.91 36.01 -18.14
N TYR A 58 -35.99 35.01 -17.26
CA TYR A 58 -34.93 34.63 -16.33
C TYR A 58 -34.51 33.18 -16.53
N LEU A 59 -33.25 32.84 -16.22
CA LEU A 59 -32.81 31.45 -16.24
C LEU A 59 -33.53 30.65 -15.15
N SER A 60 -34.03 29.48 -15.50
CA SER A 60 -34.77 28.61 -14.59
C SER A 60 -34.29 27.17 -14.71
N ALA A 61 -34.79 26.29 -13.84
CA ALA A 61 -34.48 24.87 -13.86
C ALA A 61 -32.96 24.58 -13.80
N ALA A 62 -32.51 23.57 -14.54
CA ALA A 62 -31.09 23.21 -14.65
C ALA A 62 -30.20 24.39 -15.08
N SER A 63 -30.68 25.26 -15.97
CA SER A 63 -29.89 26.40 -16.47
C SER A 63 -29.67 27.49 -15.42
N ALA A 64 -30.54 27.62 -14.41
CA ALA A 64 -30.29 28.50 -13.28
C ALA A 64 -29.13 27.98 -12.41
N THR A 65 -29.02 26.66 -12.25
CA THR A 65 -27.93 26.00 -11.50
C THR A 65 -26.62 26.01 -12.26
N LEU A 66 -26.66 25.69 -13.55
CA LEU A 66 -25.48 25.60 -14.41
C LEU A 66 -24.96 26.98 -14.85
N LEU A 67 -25.82 28.00 -14.88
CA LEU A 67 -25.56 29.27 -15.57
C LEU A 67 -25.15 29.06 -17.04
N ALA A 68 -25.67 27.97 -17.64
CA ALA A 68 -25.31 27.45 -18.94
C ALA A 68 -26.44 26.52 -19.45
N PRO A 69 -26.44 26.13 -20.75
CA PRO A 69 -27.31 25.05 -21.23
C PRO A 69 -26.91 23.71 -20.60
N THR A 70 -27.83 22.75 -20.59
CA THR A 70 -27.54 21.35 -20.26
C THR A 70 -26.60 20.73 -21.29
N ARG A 71 -26.02 19.56 -20.95
CA ARG A 71 -25.04 18.86 -21.81
C ARG A 71 -25.56 18.54 -23.22
N ASP A 72 -26.87 18.35 -23.37
CA ASP A 72 -27.54 18.09 -24.63
C ASP A 72 -28.01 19.37 -25.36
N GLY A 73 -27.57 20.55 -24.89
CA GLY A 73 -27.80 21.84 -25.57
C GLY A 73 -29.14 22.51 -25.26
N ARG A 74 -29.89 22.05 -24.26
CA ARG A 74 -31.14 22.71 -23.84
C ARG A 74 -30.87 23.83 -22.85
N LEU A 75 -31.45 24.99 -23.07
CA LEU A 75 -31.38 26.14 -22.16
C LEU A 75 -32.79 26.48 -21.66
N PHE A 76 -32.96 26.48 -20.34
CA PHE A 76 -34.27 26.64 -19.72
C PHE A 76 -34.45 28.06 -19.17
N ILE A 77 -35.47 28.75 -19.66
CA ILE A 77 -35.84 30.10 -19.22
C ILE A 77 -37.33 30.16 -18.84
N SER A 78 -37.70 31.11 -18.00
CA SER A 78 -39.10 31.35 -17.64
C SER A 78 -39.48 32.80 -17.93
N GLY A 79 -40.66 33.02 -18.50
CA GLY A 79 -41.16 34.35 -18.87
C GLY A 79 -42.66 34.35 -19.19
N LYS A 80 -43.13 35.28 -20.03
CA LYS A 80 -44.58 35.49 -20.25
C LYS A 80 -45.26 34.46 -21.16
N ARG A 81 -44.49 33.64 -21.88
CA ARG A 81 -45.00 32.75 -22.93
C ARG A 81 -44.43 31.36 -22.75
N ASN A 82 -45.16 30.37 -23.28
CA ASN A 82 -44.62 29.04 -23.51
C ASN A 82 -44.18 28.96 -24.98
N GLN A 83 -42.88 28.83 -25.22
CA GLN A 83 -42.35 28.75 -26.58
C GLN A 83 -40.98 28.08 -26.61
N ARG A 84 -40.60 27.59 -27.79
CA ARG A 84 -39.30 26.99 -28.06
C ARG A 84 -38.62 27.71 -29.21
N THR A 85 -37.31 27.85 -29.11
CA THR A 85 -36.49 28.38 -30.19
C THR A 85 -35.27 27.50 -30.35
N ARG A 86 -35.17 26.85 -31.50
CA ARG A 86 -33.98 26.11 -31.88
C ARG A 86 -33.08 26.99 -32.72
N LEU A 87 -31.84 27.12 -32.29
CA LEU A 87 -30.78 27.78 -33.01
C LEU A 87 -29.61 26.82 -33.07
N ARG A 88 -29.46 26.09 -34.19
CA ARG A 88 -28.39 25.12 -34.37
C ARG A 88 -28.41 24.04 -33.26
N ALA A 89 -27.30 23.85 -32.54
CA ALA A 89 -27.16 22.92 -31.41
C ALA A 89 -27.84 23.38 -30.11
N LEU A 90 -28.32 24.64 -30.05
CA LEU A 90 -29.02 25.19 -28.89
C LEU A 90 -30.53 25.08 -29.06
N GLU A 91 -31.21 24.59 -28.04
CA GLU A 91 -32.67 24.65 -27.90
C GLU A 91 -33.03 25.48 -26.66
N ILE A 92 -33.58 26.68 -26.87
CA ILE A 92 -34.09 27.53 -25.80
C ILE A 92 -35.54 27.14 -25.54
N ILE A 93 -35.82 26.68 -24.32
CA ILE A 93 -37.13 26.26 -23.86
C ILE A 93 -37.62 27.29 -22.85
N GLN A 94 -38.65 28.05 -23.24
CA GLN A 94 -39.29 29.03 -22.37
C GLN A 94 -40.60 28.48 -21.82
N ASN A 95 -40.71 28.44 -20.49
CA ASN A 95 -41.97 28.20 -19.80
C ASN A 95 -42.62 29.50 -19.32
N VAL A 96 -43.93 29.42 -19.07
CA VAL A 96 -44.65 30.49 -18.38
C VAL A 96 -44.15 30.54 -16.94
N ALA A 97 -43.59 31.69 -16.55
CA ALA A 97 -43.20 31.99 -15.19
C ALA A 97 -44.44 31.94 -14.27
N PRO A 98 -44.27 31.54 -12.99
CA PRO A 98 -45.39 31.58 -12.05
C PRO A 98 -45.79 33.03 -11.73
N ASP A 99 -46.91 33.18 -11.01
CA ASP A 99 -47.50 34.49 -10.71
C ASP A 99 -46.56 35.38 -9.88
N GLN A 100 -45.78 34.80 -8.95
CA GLN A 100 -44.84 35.49 -8.07
C GLN A 100 -43.47 34.78 -8.05
N PRO A 101 -42.67 34.85 -9.13
CA PRO A 101 -41.40 34.16 -9.20
C PRO A 101 -40.38 34.80 -8.26
N ALA A 102 -39.70 34.00 -7.44
CA ALA A 102 -38.57 34.48 -6.65
C ALA A 102 -37.29 34.38 -7.46
N VAL A 103 -36.77 35.53 -7.91
CA VAL A 103 -35.54 35.63 -8.73
C VAL A 103 -34.38 36.23 -7.94
N ALA A 104 -33.16 35.92 -8.37
CA ALA A 104 -31.90 36.49 -7.93
C ALA A 104 -31.11 36.99 -9.15
N THR A 105 -30.03 37.74 -8.91
CA THR A 105 -29.11 38.18 -9.98
C THR A 105 -27.90 37.27 -10.02
N ALA A 106 -27.52 36.80 -11.21
CA ALA A 106 -26.26 36.08 -11.45
C ALA A 106 -25.40 36.83 -12.48
N ILE A 107 -24.09 36.60 -12.42
CA ILE A 107 -23.13 37.07 -13.43
C ILE A 107 -22.77 35.90 -14.32
N VAL A 108 -22.86 36.09 -15.64
CA VAL A 108 -22.51 35.09 -16.64
C VAL A 108 -21.42 35.66 -17.54
N GLY A 109 -20.35 34.88 -17.73
CA GLY A 109 -19.24 35.21 -18.61
C GLY A 109 -19.22 34.32 -19.84
N ASP A 110 -18.90 34.91 -20.99
CA ASP A 110 -18.63 34.17 -22.23
C ASP A 110 -17.49 34.81 -23.03
N SER A 111 -17.28 34.34 -24.26
CA SER A 111 -16.22 34.84 -25.16
C SER A 111 -16.30 36.33 -25.50
N THR A 112 -17.40 37.02 -25.16
CA THR A 112 -17.63 38.43 -25.46
C THR A 112 -17.65 39.32 -24.21
N GLY A 113 -17.52 38.73 -23.01
CA GLY A 113 -17.44 39.43 -21.72
C GLY A 113 -18.43 38.91 -20.68
N GLU A 114 -18.56 39.64 -19.58
CA GLU A 114 -19.49 39.34 -18.49
C GLU A 114 -20.74 40.22 -18.56
N PHE A 115 -21.87 39.70 -18.09
CA PHE A 115 -23.12 40.43 -17.96
C PHE A 115 -23.98 39.87 -16.82
N GLN A 116 -24.93 40.68 -16.34
CA GLN A 116 -25.87 40.28 -15.30
C GLN A 116 -27.16 39.74 -15.91
N ILE A 117 -27.71 38.68 -15.31
CA ILE A 117 -28.98 38.09 -15.71
C ILE A 117 -29.80 37.66 -14.50
N ALA A 118 -31.12 37.79 -14.61
CA ALA A 118 -32.04 37.25 -13.62
C ALA A 118 -32.07 35.72 -13.70
N VAL A 119 -32.06 35.06 -12.54
CA VAL A 119 -32.11 33.60 -12.40
C VAL A 119 -33.09 33.22 -11.29
N SER A 120 -33.65 32.01 -11.32
CA SER A 120 -34.43 31.48 -10.19
C SER A 120 -33.59 31.53 -8.91
N SER A 121 -34.15 32.06 -7.82
CA SER A 121 -33.56 31.98 -6.48
C SER A 121 -33.46 30.53 -5.99
N MET A 122 -32.71 30.27 -4.92
CA MET A 122 -32.54 28.89 -4.43
C MET A 122 -33.87 28.22 -4.05
N ARG A 123 -34.78 28.98 -3.41
CA ARG A 123 -36.13 28.51 -3.08
C ARG A 123 -36.97 28.23 -4.32
N GLN A 124 -36.88 29.10 -5.33
CA GLN A 124 -37.57 28.92 -6.61
C GLN A 124 -37.04 27.69 -7.37
N ARG A 125 -35.72 27.48 -7.40
CA ARG A 125 -35.09 26.29 -8.01
C ARG A 125 -35.54 25.01 -7.34
N CYS A 126 -35.65 25.01 -6.01
CA CYS A 126 -36.14 23.87 -5.25
C CYS A 126 -37.57 23.50 -5.69
N LEU A 127 -38.49 24.47 -5.77
CA LEU A 127 -39.84 24.21 -6.25
C LEU A 127 -39.88 23.76 -7.73
N GLU A 128 -39.06 24.37 -8.58
CA GLU A 128 -38.94 23.99 -10.00
C GLU A 128 -38.51 22.53 -10.16
N ALA A 129 -37.67 22.01 -9.25
CA ALA A 129 -37.20 20.63 -9.26
C ALA A 129 -38.30 19.58 -9.02
N PHE A 130 -39.43 19.98 -8.43
CA PHE A 130 -40.56 19.09 -8.10
C PHE A 130 -41.80 19.32 -8.97
N ARG A 131 -41.71 20.17 -10.01
CA ARG A 131 -42.84 20.39 -10.92
C ARG A 131 -43.23 19.11 -11.65
N GLN A 132 -44.47 18.69 -11.48
CA GLN A 132 -44.98 17.48 -12.13
C GLN A 132 -45.07 17.68 -13.65
N ARG A 133 -44.66 16.66 -14.42
CA ARG A 133 -44.74 16.61 -15.89
C ARG A 133 -44.10 17.84 -16.57
N SER A 134 -43.04 18.38 -15.96
CA SER A 134 -42.31 19.53 -16.49
C SER A 134 -40.96 19.10 -17.03
N GLU A 135 -40.65 19.49 -18.26
CA GLU A 135 -39.31 19.30 -18.83
C GLU A 135 -38.24 20.03 -18.00
N HIS A 136 -38.60 21.16 -17.38
CA HIS A 136 -37.74 21.89 -16.45
C HIS A 136 -37.39 21.04 -15.22
N ALA A 137 -38.36 20.37 -14.61
CA ALA A 137 -38.10 19.49 -13.47
C ALA A 137 -37.27 18.27 -13.89
N SER A 138 -37.55 17.69 -15.07
CA SER A 138 -36.78 16.54 -15.58
C SER A 138 -35.32 16.88 -15.91
N ALA A 139 -35.01 18.16 -16.15
CA ALA A 139 -33.65 18.61 -16.39
C ALA A 139 -32.82 18.73 -15.10
N ILE A 140 -33.47 18.75 -13.93
CA ILE A 140 -32.81 18.76 -12.63
C ILE A 140 -32.64 17.30 -12.18
N ASP A 141 -31.40 16.82 -12.16
CA ASP A 141 -31.07 15.48 -11.68
C ASP A 141 -31.02 15.40 -10.13
N ASP A 142 -30.82 14.20 -9.59
CA ASP A 142 -30.77 13.99 -8.15
C ASP A 142 -29.58 14.68 -7.47
N GLY A 143 -28.44 14.81 -8.18
CA GLY A 143 -27.28 15.52 -7.68
C GLY A 143 -27.54 17.03 -7.53
N MET A 144 -28.16 17.63 -8.54
CA MET A 144 -28.59 19.03 -8.51
C MET A 144 -29.65 19.25 -7.43
N ARG A 145 -30.63 18.33 -7.27
CA ARG A 145 -31.61 18.39 -6.17
C ARG A 145 -30.93 18.39 -4.81
N ALA A 146 -29.96 17.51 -4.60
CA ALA A 146 -29.21 17.42 -3.35
C ALA A 146 -28.41 18.69 -3.07
N GLN A 147 -27.75 19.28 -4.08
CA GLN A 147 -27.01 20.54 -3.94
C GLN A 147 -27.92 21.72 -3.61
N ILE A 148 -29.09 21.82 -4.27
CA ILE A 148 -30.10 22.85 -3.96
C ILE A 148 -30.57 22.71 -2.51
N ALA A 149 -30.85 21.48 -2.06
CA ALA A 149 -31.26 21.21 -0.68
C ALA A 149 -30.17 21.58 0.34
N LEU A 150 -28.92 21.16 0.12
CA LEU A 150 -27.79 21.50 0.99
C LEU A 150 -27.62 23.01 1.10
N ARG A 151 -27.67 23.73 -0.03
CA ARG A 151 -27.50 25.18 -0.04
C ARG A 151 -28.66 25.91 0.65
N LEU A 152 -29.89 25.40 0.54
CA LEU A 152 -31.03 25.93 1.30
C LEU A 152 -30.86 25.71 2.80
N VAL A 153 -30.41 24.53 3.22
CA VAL A 153 -30.15 24.26 4.64
C VAL A 153 -29.04 25.16 5.17
N GLU A 154 -28.01 25.43 4.39
CA GLU A 154 -26.96 26.40 4.73
C GLU A 154 -27.50 27.83 4.86
N GLU A 155 -28.39 28.25 3.94
CA GLU A 155 -28.99 29.59 3.93
C GLU A 155 -29.96 29.83 5.09
N TYR A 156 -30.78 28.82 5.46
CA TYR A 156 -31.82 28.94 6.48
C TYR A 156 -31.48 28.26 7.82
N GLY A 157 -30.28 27.67 7.93
CA GLY A 157 -29.72 27.08 9.15
C GLY A 157 -30.25 25.69 9.54
N SER A 158 -31.40 25.25 9.02
CA SER A 158 -31.93 23.91 9.28
C SER A 158 -32.85 23.40 8.15
N PRO A 159 -33.04 22.08 8.02
CA PRO A 159 -34.01 21.49 7.08
C PRO A 159 -35.44 21.99 7.27
N ALA A 160 -35.88 22.16 8.52
CA ALA A 160 -37.22 22.67 8.83
C ALA A 160 -37.39 24.13 8.38
N ALA A 161 -36.44 25.01 8.74
CA ALA A 161 -36.49 26.41 8.32
C ALA A 161 -36.37 26.58 6.79
N ALA A 162 -35.56 25.75 6.13
CA ALA A 162 -35.49 25.70 4.68
C ALA A 162 -36.82 25.26 4.05
N ALA A 163 -37.46 24.23 4.60
CA ALA A 163 -38.77 23.75 4.15
C ALA A 163 -39.86 24.82 4.32
N ASP A 164 -39.91 25.51 5.46
CA ASP A 164 -40.85 26.61 5.72
C ASP A 164 -40.68 27.75 4.70
N ALA A 165 -39.44 28.13 4.41
CA ALA A 165 -39.14 29.21 3.47
C ALA A 165 -39.52 28.86 2.01
N VAL A 166 -39.32 27.59 1.62
CA VAL A 166 -39.78 27.04 0.33
C VAL A 166 -41.31 26.95 0.28
N TRP A 167 -41.94 26.54 1.38
CA TRP A 167 -43.40 26.42 1.49
C TRP A 167 -44.10 27.78 1.39
N ALA A 168 -43.52 28.83 1.98
CA ALA A 168 -44.03 30.20 1.83
C ALA A 168 -44.12 30.60 0.35
N LEU A 169 -43.04 30.39 -0.41
CA LEU A 169 -43.00 30.67 -1.85
C LEU A 169 -43.98 29.78 -2.66
N ALA A 170 -44.15 28.52 -2.25
CA ALA A 170 -45.10 27.61 -2.88
C ALA A 170 -46.53 28.12 -2.75
N ARG A 171 -46.91 28.67 -1.59
CA ARG A 171 -48.25 29.25 -1.37
C ARG A 171 -48.50 30.48 -2.24
N ASP A 172 -47.52 31.39 -2.32
CA ASP A 172 -47.62 32.62 -3.14
C ASP A 172 -47.85 32.29 -4.61
N ASN A 173 -47.27 31.19 -5.08
CA ASN A 173 -47.39 30.71 -6.46
C ASN A 173 -48.49 29.65 -6.68
N LYS A 174 -49.23 29.27 -5.63
CA LYS A 174 -50.24 28.17 -5.65
C LYS A 174 -49.67 26.81 -6.10
N TRP A 175 -48.39 26.55 -5.81
CA TRP A 175 -47.64 25.33 -6.13
C TRP A 175 -47.61 24.35 -4.94
N TYR A 176 -48.77 24.00 -4.41
CA TYR A 176 -48.89 23.22 -3.17
C TYR A 176 -48.28 21.82 -3.25
N ARG A 177 -48.39 21.15 -4.41
CA ARG A 177 -47.84 19.80 -4.59
C ARG A 177 -46.31 19.81 -4.66
N GLU A 178 -45.74 20.81 -5.31
CA GLU A 178 -44.30 21.04 -5.39
C GLU A 178 -43.74 21.35 -4.00
N GLY A 179 -44.44 22.21 -3.24
CA GLY A 179 -44.12 22.49 -1.85
C GLY A 179 -44.07 21.21 -1.00
N GLU A 180 -45.06 20.32 -1.14
CA GLU A 180 -45.17 19.10 -0.32
C GLU A 180 -44.06 18.11 -0.62
N GLN A 181 -43.71 17.98 -1.90
CA GLN A 181 -42.59 17.14 -2.31
C GLN A 181 -41.25 17.74 -1.86
N ALA A 182 -41.08 19.05 -1.96
CA ALA A 182 -39.87 19.74 -1.52
C ALA A 182 -39.67 19.64 0.00
N GLU A 183 -40.72 19.84 0.79
CA GLU A 183 -40.71 19.69 2.25
C GLU A 183 -40.33 18.25 2.64
N ARG A 184 -41.01 17.25 2.08
CA ARG A 184 -40.68 15.84 2.36
C ARG A 184 -39.24 15.49 1.99
N TYR A 185 -38.72 16.05 0.89
CA TYR A 185 -37.35 15.84 0.47
C TYR A 185 -36.35 16.46 1.46
N LEU A 186 -36.52 17.75 1.79
CA LEU A 186 -35.65 18.47 2.73
C LEU A 186 -35.59 17.79 4.09
N LEU A 187 -36.74 17.32 4.61
CA LEU A 187 -36.82 16.66 5.90
C LEU A 187 -36.25 15.22 5.90
N ARG A 188 -36.36 14.47 4.79
CA ARG A 188 -35.78 13.12 4.67
C ARG A 188 -34.29 13.12 4.38
N SER A 189 -33.80 14.03 3.55
CA SER A 189 -32.38 14.13 3.18
C SER A 189 -31.47 14.46 4.37
N ALA A 190 -32.02 14.93 5.51
CA ALA A 190 -31.31 15.11 6.76
C ALA A 190 -30.85 13.79 7.42
N VAL A 191 -31.45 12.65 7.04
CA VAL A 191 -31.04 11.32 7.49
C VAL A 191 -30.27 10.64 6.36
N ALA A 192 -29.04 11.09 6.13
CA ALA A 192 -28.12 10.35 5.30
C ALA A 192 -27.73 9.06 6.03
N VAL A 193 -28.46 7.97 5.79
CA VAL A 193 -27.97 6.64 6.14
C VAL A 193 -26.82 6.35 5.20
N ASP A 194 -25.60 6.40 5.72
CA ASP A 194 -24.40 6.06 4.97
C ASP A 194 -24.41 4.55 4.70
N VAL A 195 -24.99 4.14 3.57
CA VAL A 195 -25.03 2.74 3.14
C VAL A 195 -23.63 2.38 2.65
N ARG A 196 -22.79 1.89 3.56
CA ARG A 196 -21.45 1.38 3.24
C ARG A 196 -21.50 -0.12 3.00
N ASN A 197 -20.57 -0.59 2.18
CA ASN A 197 -20.29 -2.01 2.10
C ASN A 197 -19.80 -2.50 3.48
N GLU A 198 -20.51 -3.44 4.11
CA GLU A 198 -20.11 -4.00 5.42
C GLU A 198 -18.79 -4.79 5.35
N ALA A 199 -18.35 -5.17 4.15
CA ALA A 199 -17.03 -5.75 3.93
C ALA A 199 -15.90 -4.70 3.87
N ALA A 200 -16.22 -3.41 3.91
CA ALA A 200 -15.23 -2.35 3.96
C ALA A 200 -14.52 -2.31 5.33
N LEU A 201 -13.22 -2.04 5.30
CA LEU A 201 -12.33 -2.08 6.45
C LEU A 201 -11.33 -0.95 6.39
N SER A 202 -10.88 -0.53 7.56
CA SER A 202 -9.79 0.43 7.72
C SER A 202 -8.89 -0.04 8.85
N PHE A 203 -7.58 0.01 8.62
CA PHE A 203 -6.57 -0.28 9.62
C PHE A 203 -5.63 0.92 9.76
N HIS A 204 -5.27 1.24 11.00
CA HIS A 204 -4.13 2.06 11.32
C HIS A 204 -2.87 1.21 11.27
N VAL A 205 -1.84 1.71 10.59
CA VAL A 205 -0.51 1.09 10.56
C VAL A 205 0.43 1.94 11.41
N GLY A 206 1.06 1.30 12.38
CA GLY A 206 2.07 1.89 13.26
C GLY A 206 3.46 1.31 13.01
N TRP A 207 4.49 2.12 13.24
CA TRP A 207 5.89 1.73 13.18
C TRP A 207 6.64 2.30 14.39
N HIS A 208 7.24 1.42 15.20
CA HIS A 208 7.83 1.78 16.51
C HIS A 208 6.88 2.61 17.40
N GLY A 209 5.58 2.27 17.38
CA GLY A 209 4.54 2.90 18.20
C GLY A 209 3.96 4.21 17.65
N GLN A 210 4.52 4.78 16.59
CA GLN A 210 3.93 5.93 15.89
C GLN A 210 3.01 5.44 14.77
N VAL A 211 1.79 5.98 14.67
CA VAL A 211 0.92 5.77 13.49
C VAL A 211 1.54 6.46 12.29
N ILE A 212 1.73 5.72 11.20
CA ILE A 212 2.37 6.19 9.96
C ILE A 212 1.39 6.31 8.78
N GLY A 213 0.17 5.81 8.94
CA GLY A 213 -0.88 5.92 7.94
C GLY A 213 -2.03 4.96 8.15
N ARG A 214 -2.92 4.93 7.16
CA ARG A 214 -4.12 4.09 7.12
C ARG A 214 -4.12 3.21 5.89
N LEU A 215 -4.57 1.98 6.08
CA LEU A 215 -4.78 0.99 5.04
C LEU A 215 -6.28 0.67 4.98
N ASP A 216 -6.92 1.10 3.90
CA ASP A 216 -8.35 0.91 3.67
C ASP A 216 -8.61 -0.20 2.65
N HIS A 217 -9.72 -0.91 2.79
CA HIS A 217 -10.24 -1.82 1.79
C HIS A 217 -11.76 -1.60 1.67
N ASP A 218 -12.30 -1.29 0.50
CA ASP A 218 -13.75 -0.99 0.34
C ASP A 218 -14.62 -2.20 0.00
N GLY A 219 -14.01 -3.38 -0.05
CA GLY A 219 -14.64 -4.62 -0.47
C GLY A 219 -14.21 -5.06 -1.87
N PHE A 220 -13.50 -4.22 -2.60
CA PHE A 220 -12.90 -4.54 -3.90
C PHE A 220 -11.39 -4.34 -3.89
N GLU A 221 -10.91 -3.19 -3.42
CA GLU A 221 -9.50 -2.80 -3.56
C GLU A 221 -8.90 -2.26 -2.26
N TRP A 222 -7.57 -2.42 -2.13
CA TRP A 222 -6.77 -1.81 -1.06
C TRP A 222 -6.35 -0.38 -1.43
N ARG A 223 -6.31 0.52 -0.45
CA ARG A 223 -5.76 1.89 -0.58
C ARG A 223 -4.89 2.24 0.62
N TRP A 224 -3.66 2.67 0.35
CA TRP A 224 -2.76 3.20 1.37
C TRP A 224 -2.85 4.73 1.42
N GLN A 225 -3.04 5.26 2.63
CA GLN A 225 -3.05 6.70 2.91
C GLN A 225 -1.98 7.00 3.97
N PRO A 226 -0.83 7.58 3.60
CA PRO A 226 0.18 7.96 4.59
C PRO A 226 -0.39 9.05 5.53
N ASP A 227 0.07 9.04 6.78
CA ASP A 227 -0.27 10.11 7.72
C ASP A 227 0.45 11.40 7.34
N GLY A 228 -0.22 12.56 7.49
CA GLY A 228 0.28 13.85 7.03
C GLY A 228 1.57 14.34 7.71
N GLY A 229 2.05 13.65 8.75
CA GLY A 229 3.32 13.92 9.44
C GLY A 229 4.38 12.83 9.28
N PHE A 230 4.25 11.92 8.31
CA PHE A 230 5.20 10.83 8.08
C PHE A 230 5.72 10.80 6.64
N ASP A 231 6.92 11.32 6.43
CA ASP A 231 7.51 11.52 5.09
C ASP A 231 8.42 10.38 4.62
N LEU A 232 8.64 9.35 5.45
CA LEU A 232 9.53 8.24 5.09
C LEU A 232 8.85 7.28 4.11
N PRO A 233 9.52 6.89 3.00
CA PRO A 233 8.99 5.95 2.01
C PRO A 233 9.10 4.50 2.49
N LEU A 234 8.45 4.18 3.62
CA LEU A 234 8.43 2.83 4.19
C LEU A 234 7.35 1.97 3.53
N VAL A 235 6.09 2.41 3.61
CA VAL A 235 4.95 1.75 2.96
C VAL A 235 4.62 2.51 1.69
N GLN A 236 4.73 1.83 0.54
CA GLN A 236 4.42 2.40 -0.77
C GLN A 236 3.44 1.49 -1.51
N GLN A 237 2.35 2.06 -1.99
CA GLN A 237 1.44 1.36 -2.88
C GLN A 237 1.83 1.63 -4.33
N ARG A 238 2.70 0.77 -4.88
CA ARG A 238 3.22 0.90 -6.25
C ARG A 238 2.26 0.35 -7.30
N VAL A 239 1.48 -0.67 -6.94
CA VAL A 239 0.39 -1.21 -7.74
C VAL A 239 -0.95 -0.75 -7.14
N PRO A 240 -1.71 0.11 -7.83
CA PRO A 240 -3.03 0.55 -7.36
C PRO A 240 -3.97 -0.61 -7.08
N GLY A 241 -4.76 -0.48 -6.02
CA GLY A 241 -5.78 -1.44 -5.62
C GLY A 241 -5.29 -2.73 -4.97
N ARG A 242 -3.98 -2.98 -4.94
CA ARG A 242 -3.38 -4.13 -4.24
C ARG A 242 -2.81 -3.74 -2.88
N LEU A 243 -2.73 -4.72 -1.98
CA LEU A 243 -2.05 -4.54 -0.70
C LEU A 243 -0.58 -4.13 -0.95
N PRO A 244 -0.04 -3.09 -0.29
CA PRO A 244 1.35 -2.70 -0.46
C PRO A 244 2.29 -3.87 -0.20
N ALA A 245 3.27 -4.10 -1.10
CA ALA A 245 4.14 -5.27 -1.05
C ALA A 245 4.90 -5.40 0.29
N PHE A 246 5.27 -4.27 0.90
CA PHE A 246 5.86 -4.24 2.24
C PHE A 246 4.94 -4.86 3.29
N ILE A 247 3.66 -4.51 3.31
CA ILE A 247 2.68 -5.07 4.26
C ILE A 247 2.39 -6.52 3.94
N LEU A 248 2.22 -6.85 2.65
CA LEU A 248 1.98 -8.21 2.19
C LEU A 248 3.11 -9.15 2.63
N SER A 249 4.37 -8.72 2.57
CA SER A 249 5.50 -9.57 2.91
C SER A 249 5.65 -9.85 4.41
N LEU A 250 5.01 -9.03 5.27
CA LEU A 250 4.94 -9.26 6.72
C LEU A 250 3.94 -10.36 7.09
N LEU A 251 3.01 -10.71 6.19
CA LEU A 251 1.98 -11.69 6.48
C LEU A 251 2.57 -13.11 6.59
N PRO A 252 2.00 -13.97 7.46
CA PRO A 252 2.37 -15.37 7.54
C PRO A 252 2.25 -16.13 6.21
N GLU A 253 3.09 -17.14 6.03
CA GLU A 253 3.07 -18.05 4.88
C GLU A 253 3.14 -19.51 5.34
N GLY A 254 2.81 -20.45 4.45
CA GLY A 254 3.09 -21.87 4.64
C GLY A 254 2.32 -22.50 5.79
N TRP A 255 3.02 -23.01 6.81
CA TRP A 255 2.38 -23.70 7.93
C TRP A 255 1.49 -22.76 8.76
N LEU A 256 1.95 -21.54 9.04
CA LEU A 256 1.19 -20.62 9.90
C LEU A 256 -0.10 -20.15 9.21
N GLU A 257 -0.05 -19.87 7.91
CA GLU A 257 -1.24 -19.59 7.10
C GLU A 257 -2.25 -20.76 7.18
N LYS A 258 -1.80 -22.00 6.98
CA LYS A 258 -2.66 -23.20 7.07
C LYS A 258 -3.31 -23.35 8.46
N VAL A 259 -2.56 -23.04 9.51
CA VAL A 259 -3.05 -23.09 10.90
C VAL A 259 -4.09 -22.03 11.19
N LEU A 260 -3.90 -20.82 10.66
CA LEU A 260 -4.86 -19.72 10.81
C LEU A 260 -6.12 -19.95 9.96
N LYS A 261 -6.05 -20.80 8.93
CA LYS A 261 -7.15 -21.09 7.96
C LYS A 261 -7.65 -19.87 7.20
N ASP A 262 -6.91 -18.77 7.25
CA ASP A 262 -7.24 -17.53 6.58
C ASP A 262 -6.34 -17.39 5.36
N LYS A 263 -6.90 -17.51 4.16
CA LYS A 263 -6.21 -17.14 2.90
C LYS A 263 -6.50 -15.70 2.47
N ASP A 264 -7.41 -15.04 3.18
CA ASP A 264 -7.80 -13.66 2.93
C ASP A 264 -6.91 -12.73 3.74
N GLU A 265 -6.17 -11.86 3.05
CA GLU A 265 -5.32 -10.81 3.63
C GLU A 265 -6.07 -10.00 4.70
N ARG A 266 -7.36 -9.72 4.48
CA ARG A 266 -8.21 -8.98 5.42
C ARG A 266 -8.37 -9.73 6.74
N ALA A 267 -8.56 -11.04 6.69
CA ALA A 267 -8.73 -11.87 7.87
C ALA A 267 -7.41 -11.99 8.65
N MET A 268 -6.28 -12.13 7.95
CA MET A 268 -4.95 -12.12 8.57
C MET A 268 -4.65 -10.80 9.29
N LEU A 269 -4.95 -9.65 8.67
CA LEU A 269 -4.76 -8.32 9.25
C LEU A 269 -5.74 -8.04 10.41
N ARG A 270 -6.94 -8.63 10.41
CA ARG A 270 -7.86 -8.55 11.57
C ARG A 270 -7.36 -9.37 12.76
N SER A 271 -6.76 -10.54 12.51
CA SER A 271 -6.40 -11.50 13.56
C SER A 271 -5.02 -11.27 14.18
N GLY A 272 -4.11 -10.57 13.50
CA GLY A 272 -2.77 -10.24 13.98
C GLY A 272 -2.53 -8.75 14.08
N LYS A 273 -1.92 -8.28 15.18
CA LYS A 273 -1.63 -6.86 15.37
C LYS A 273 -0.16 -6.49 15.40
N ARG A 274 0.75 -7.46 15.52
CA ARG A 274 2.20 -7.24 15.65
C ARG A 274 2.95 -8.02 14.59
N TYR A 275 3.93 -7.38 13.95
CA TYR A 275 4.71 -7.90 12.84
C TYR A 275 6.20 -7.59 13.04
N MET A 276 7.04 -8.09 12.14
CA MET A 276 8.47 -7.76 12.11
C MET A 276 8.70 -6.24 12.02
N SER A 277 9.89 -5.80 12.42
CA SER A 277 10.33 -4.40 12.36
C SER A 277 9.51 -3.42 13.19
N ASN A 278 8.90 -3.87 14.29
CA ASN A 278 7.99 -3.07 15.12
C ASN A 278 6.81 -2.49 14.32
N ILE A 279 6.36 -3.20 13.29
CA ILE A 279 5.14 -2.85 12.57
C ILE A 279 3.93 -3.39 13.34
N THR A 280 2.94 -2.53 13.53
CA THR A 280 1.68 -2.87 14.19
C THR A 280 0.50 -2.45 13.34
N ILE A 281 -0.53 -3.28 13.23
CA ILE A 281 -1.69 -3.00 12.38
C ILE A 281 -2.95 -3.29 13.20
N SER A 282 -3.88 -2.33 13.29
CA SER A 282 -5.17 -2.55 13.98
C SER A 282 -6.25 -1.65 13.41
N ALA A 283 -7.51 -2.10 13.48
CA ALA A 283 -8.68 -1.28 13.18
C ALA A 283 -8.89 -0.17 14.23
N ASP A 284 -8.36 -0.33 15.44
CA ASP A 284 -8.41 0.67 16.51
C ASP A 284 -7.00 1.22 16.79
N ALA A 285 -6.81 2.52 16.54
CA ALA A 285 -5.56 3.23 16.78
C ALA A 285 -5.15 3.19 18.27
N ALA A 286 -6.10 3.19 19.20
CA ALA A 286 -5.81 3.20 20.64
C ALA A 286 -5.11 1.90 21.09
N GLU A 287 -5.39 0.78 20.43
CA GLU A 287 -4.76 -0.49 20.74
C GLU A 287 -3.28 -0.54 20.36
N LEU A 288 -2.86 0.21 19.35
CA LEU A 288 -1.46 0.21 18.89
C LEU A 288 -0.50 0.68 19.99
N GLY A 289 -0.91 1.67 20.80
CA GLY A 289 -0.12 2.17 21.92
C GLY A 289 -0.04 1.23 23.12
N LEU A 290 -0.91 0.22 23.21
CA LEU A 290 -0.93 -0.78 24.28
C LEU A 290 0.00 -1.97 24.01
N LEU A 291 0.42 -2.15 22.75
CA LEU A 291 1.28 -3.26 22.36
C LEU A 291 2.72 -2.99 22.79
N PRO A 292 3.44 -4.01 23.32
CA PRO A 292 4.83 -3.83 23.73
C PRO A 292 5.71 -3.59 22.51
N ALA A 293 6.58 -2.59 22.59
CA ALA A 293 7.62 -2.35 21.61
C ALA A 293 8.69 -3.44 21.70
N ASP A 294 9.13 -3.93 20.55
CA ASP A 294 10.22 -4.89 20.42
C ASP A 294 11.54 -4.15 20.56
N THR A 295 12.24 -4.44 21.65
CA THR A 295 13.56 -3.89 21.98
C THR A 295 14.29 -4.92 22.80
N LEU A 296 15.57 -5.15 22.49
CA LEU A 296 16.38 -6.14 23.22
C LEU A 296 16.50 -5.75 24.70
N ALA A 297 16.25 -6.71 25.59
CA ALA A 297 16.47 -6.54 27.02
C ALA A 297 17.92 -6.87 27.42
N THR A 298 18.54 -7.80 26.71
CA THR A 298 19.93 -8.27 26.85
C THR A 298 20.41 -8.78 25.48
N ARG A 299 21.72 -8.90 25.27
CA ARG A 299 22.27 -9.51 24.04
C ARG A 299 22.30 -11.03 24.21
N LEU A 300 22.09 -11.77 23.12
CA LEU A 300 22.19 -13.24 23.14
C LEU A 300 23.60 -13.71 23.49
N GLY A 301 24.62 -12.96 23.05
CA GLY A 301 26.03 -13.27 23.33
C GLY A 301 26.36 -13.34 24.82
N ASP A 302 25.64 -12.57 25.66
CA ASP A 302 25.84 -12.57 27.12
C ASP A 302 25.37 -13.89 27.77
N HIS A 303 24.51 -14.64 27.07
CA HIS A 303 23.92 -15.91 27.49
C HIS A 303 24.32 -17.06 26.57
N THR A 304 25.50 -16.95 25.94
CA THR A 304 26.01 -17.96 25.01
C THR A 304 27.44 -18.31 25.35
N ARG A 305 27.77 -19.62 25.34
CA ARG A 305 29.14 -20.12 25.48
C ARG A 305 29.37 -21.22 24.46
N ASN A 306 30.42 -21.08 23.65
CA ASN A 306 30.77 -22.04 22.59
C ASN A 306 29.59 -22.39 21.67
N GLY A 307 28.77 -21.39 21.32
CA GLY A 307 27.60 -21.59 20.46
C GLY A 307 26.37 -22.17 21.15
N ILE A 308 26.43 -22.46 22.44
CA ILE A 308 25.35 -23.06 23.22
C ILE A 308 24.73 -21.99 24.13
N PHE A 309 23.40 -21.90 24.12
CA PHE A 309 22.65 -21.03 25.02
C PHE A 309 22.79 -21.51 26.47
N THR A 310 23.21 -20.62 27.37
CA THR A 310 23.45 -20.92 28.79
C THR A 310 22.34 -20.44 29.72
N GLY A 311 21.33 -19.76 29.18
CA GLY A 311 20.16 -19.33 29.94
C GLY A 311 19.15 -20.46 30.18
N THR A 312 17.95 -20.09 30.67
CA THR A 312 16.88 -21.05 30.96
C THR A 312 15.78 -20.98 29.91
N TYR A 313 15.54 -22.06 29.18
CA TYR A 313 14.40 -22.19 28.27
C TYR A 313 13.11 -22.42 29.06
N ALA A 314 12.19 -21.46 28.99
CA ALA A 314 10.87 -21.48 29.61
C ALA A 314 9.76 -21.54 28.55
N GLY A 315 9.94 -22.41 27.54
CA GLY A 315 8.92 -22.76 26.55
C GLY A 315 8.34 -24.16 26.76
N PRO A 316 7.45 -24.64 25.86
CA PRO A 316 6.82 -25.96 26.01
C PRO A 316 7.83 -27.13 25.88
N GLY A 317 7.61 -28.22 26.63
CA GLY A 317 8.41 -29.48 26.66
C GLY A 317 7.66 -30.74 26.18
N ARG A 318 8.33 -31.91 26.02
CA ARG A 318 7.94 -33.06 25.16
C ARG A 318 6.61 -33.74 25.48
N GLY A 319 6.17 -33.75 26.74
CA GLY A 319 4.82 -34.23 27.12
C GLY A 319 3.67 -33.48 26.45
N ARG A 320 3.98 -32.38 25.73
CA ARG A 320 3.10 -31.55 24.91
C ARG A 320 3.70 -31.21 23.53
N LEU A 321 4.46 -32.06 22.82
CA LEU A 321 5.11 -31.60 21.56
C LEU A 321 4.78 -32.31 20.25
N GLU A 322 4.54 -33.61 20.16
CA GLU A 322 4.37 -34.20 18.80
C GLU A 322 3.00 -33.93 18.17
N ALA A 323 1.91 -34.00 18.94
CA ALA A 323 0.59 -33.45 18.55
C ALA A 323 0.30 -32.06 19.17
N ASP A 324 1.07 -31.69 20.19
CA ASP A 324 0.77 -30.54 21.05
C ASP A 324 1.68 -29.32 20.82
N PHE A 325 2.81 -29.43 20.09
CA PHE A 325 3.66 -28.27 19.79
C PHE A 325 3.03 -27.41 18.73
N GLU A 326 2.64 -28.03 17.62
CA GLU A 326 1.90 -27.39 16.55
C GLU A 326 0.58 -26.83 17.07
N ALA A 327 -0.16 -27.60 17.89
CA ALA A 327 -1.35 -27.11 18.56
C ALA A 327 -1.02 -25.98 19.56
N GLY A 328 0.10 -26.04 20.26
CA GLY A 328 0.58 -25.01 21.19
C GLY A 328 0.95 -23.70 20.50
N LEU A 329 1.65 -23.78 19.37
CA LEU A 329 1.92 -22.66 18.47
C LEU A 329 0.63 -22.14 17.86
N ALA A 330 -0.28 -23.00 17.41
CA ALA A 330 -1.60 -22.57 16.95
C ALA A 330 -2.36 -21.81 18.05
N ARG A 331 -2.31 -22.30 19.30
CA ARG A 331 -2.89 -21.61 20.47
C ARG A 331 -2.20 -20.26 20.71
N LEU A 332 -0.87 -20.19 20.60
CA LEU A 332 -0.09 -18.96 20.73
C LEU A 332 -0.49 -17.94 19.65
N TYR A 333 -0.55 -18.36 18.39
CA TYR A 333 -0.91 -17.53 17.24
C TYR A 333 -2.42 -17.24 17.14
N ARG A 334 -3.30 -17.85 17.94
CA ARG A 334 -4.69 -17.36 18.08
C ARG A 334 -4.79 -16.04 18.83
N ARG A 335 -3.76 -15.67 19.60
CA ARG A 335 -3.72 -14.37 20.28
C ARG A 335 -3.30 -13.28 19.29
N ALA A 336 -4.03 -12.17 19.27
CA ALA A 336 -3.75 -11.06 18.37
C ALA A 336 -2.45 -10.30 18.71
N ASP A 337 -2.00 -10.37 19.96
CA ASP A 337 -0.78 -9.75 20.49
C ASP A 337 0.48 -10.62 20.32
N THR A 338 0.34 -11.83 19.77
CA THR A 338 1.47 -12.67 19.35
C THR A 338 2.02 -12.13 18.02
N PRO A 339 3.33 -11.82 17.95
CA PRO A 339 3.96 -11.38 16.70
C PRO A 339 3.77 -12.39 15.57
N ARG A 340 3.40 -11.88 14.39
CA ARG A 340 3.28 -12.64 13.15
C ARG A 340 4.64 -12.74 12.46
N LEU A 341 4.90 -13.92 11.91
CA LEU A 341 6.15 -14.26 11.25
C LEU A 341 5.87 -14.92 9.91
N SER A 342 6.55 -14.46 8.87
CA SER A 342 6.56 -15.06 7.54
C SER A 342 7.54 -16.25 7.48
N GLY A 343 7.35 -17.14 6.49
CA GLY A 343 8.20 -18.30 6.19
C GLY A 343 7.53 -19.65 6.45
N VAL A 344 8.00 -20.68 5.74
CA VAL A 344 7.35 -22.01 5.72
C VAL A 344 7.70 -22.86 6.93
N GLN A 345 8.92 -22.72 7.47
CA GLN A 345 9.38 -23.47 8.64
C GLN A 345 8.67 -23.01 9.92
N ILE A 346 8.36 -23.98 10.79
CA ILE A 346 7.86 -23.72 12.13
C ILE A 346 8.86 -22.83 12.89
N LYS A 347 8.39 -21.70 13.42
CA LYS A 347 9.18 -20.76 14.21
C LYS A 347 8.33 -20.13 15.31
N ALA A 348 8.96 -19.87 16.45
CA ALA A 348 8.30 -19.28 17.61
C ALA A 348 8.90 -17.90 17.93
N PRO A 349 8.06 -16.87 18.15
CA PRO A 349 8.54 -15.59 18.62
C PRO A 349 8.86 -15.67 20.12
N MET A 350 10.07 -15.28 20.50
CA MET A 350 10.57 -15.39 21.88
C MET A 350 11.04 -14.05 22.47
N PHE A 351 10.95 -13.98 23.79
CA PHE A 351 11.50 -12.93 24.64
C PHE A 351 12.65 -13.49 25.48
N LEU A 352 13.84 -12.90 25.38
CA LEU A 352 14.96 -13.17 26.27
C LEU A 352 15.05 -12.06 27.33
N ALA A 353 14.80 -12.41 28.58
CA ALA A 353 14.89 -11.50 29.71
C ALA A 353 16.36 -11.32 30.16
N ARG A 354 16.61 -10.24 30.94
CA ARG A 354 17.96 -9.90 31.45
C ARG A 354 18.57 -11.00 32.33
N ASP A 355 17.73 -11.77 33.02
CA ASP A 355 18.12 -12.90 33.86
C ASP A 355 18.46 -14.18 33.06
N GLY A 356 18.40 -14.12 31.73
CA GLY A 356 18.67 -15.27 30.85
C GLY A 356 17.48 -16.19 30.64
N ARG A 357 16.27 -15.83 31.09
CA ARG A 357 15.05 -16.61 30.83
C ARG A 357 14.52 -16.36 29.42
N LEU A 358 14.32 -17.43 28.65
CA LEU A 358 13.79 -17.42 27.30
C LEU A 358 12.36 -17.94 27.26
N SER A 359 11.37 -17.08 26.97
CA SER A 359 9.93 -17.45 27.00
C SER A 359 9.19 -16.99 25.74
N PRO A 360 8.04 -17.61 25.37
CA PRO A 360 7.24 -17.16 24.24
C PRO A 360 6.82 -15.68 24.35
N SER A 361 6.88 -14.95 23.24
CA SER A 361 6.65 -13.51 23.16
C SER A 361 5.16 -13.16 22.99
N ALA A 362 4.32 -13.53 23.96
CA ALA A 362 2.90 -13.19 23.96
C ALA A 362 2.61 -12.10 25.01
N GLY A 363 2.36 -10.87 24.55
CA GLY A 363 2.28 -9.69 25.44
C GLY A 363 3.65 -9.23 25.97
N LEU A 364 4.74 -9.82 25.48
CA LEU A 364 6.12 -9.43 25.79
C LEU A 364 6.82 -8.88 24.53
N PRO A 365 7.94 -8.14 24.68
CA PRO A 365 8.78 -7.75 23.55
C PRO A 365 9.30 -8.96 22.77
N PHE A 366 9.21 -8.90 21.45
CA PHE A 366 9.68 -9.97 20.58
C PHE A 366 11.13 -9.72 20.19
N THR A 367 12.04 -10.47 20.80
CA THR A 367 13.49 -10.19 20.73
C THR A 367 14.28 -11.23 19.95
N HIS A 368 13.80 -12.49 19.95
CA HIS A 368 14.52 -13.60 19.36
C HIS A 368 13.58 -14.57 18.65
N ILE A 369 14.01 -15.15 17.54
CA ILE A 369 13.28 -16.18 16.82
C ILE A 369 13.85 -17.54 17.24
N LEU A 370 12.99 -18.44 17.72
CA LEU A 370 13.35 -19.83 17.99
C LEU A 370 12.89 -20.71 16.83
N LYS A 371 13.84 -21.45 16.26
CA LYS A 371 13.67 -22.39 15.16
C LYS A 371 13.86 -23.82 15.68
N PRO A 372 12.77 -24.52 16.03
CA PRO A 372 12.82 -25.89 16.48
C PRO A 372 13.22 -26.85 15.34
N ALA A 373 13.61 -28.06 15.73
CA ALA A 373 13.87 -29.13 14.79
C ALA A 373 12.64 -29.48 13.96
N GLY A 374 12.86 -29.77 12.68
CA GLY A 374 11.81 -30.22 11.78
C GLY A 374 11.39 -31.67 12.05
N THR A 375 10.30 -32.09 11.44
CA THR A 375 9.83 -33.48 11.43
C THR A 375 10.28 -34.19 10.14
N SER A 376 10.00 -35.50 10.01
CA SER A 376 10.12 -36.23 8.73
C SER A 376 11.50 -36.16 8.05
N GLY A 377 12.58 -36.22 8.83
CA GLY A 377 13.97 -36.20 8.30
C GLY A 377 14.64 -34.83 8.31
N PHE A 378 13.98 -33.80 8.84
CA PHE A 378 14.51 -32.44 8.98
C PHE A 378 14.96 -32.11 10.42
N GLN A 379 15.24 -33.11 11.25
CA GLN A 379 15.64 -32.92 12.65
C GLN A 379 16.95 -32.14 12.79
N ALA A 380 17.89 -32.32 11.85
CA ALA A 380 19.18 -31.63 11.85
C ALA A 380 19.12 -30.16 11.39
N LEU A 381 17.96 -29.68 10.92
CA LEU A 381 17.82 -28.35 10.32
C LEU A 381 18.38 -27.21 11.20
N PRO A 382 18.08 -27.12 12.51
CA PRO A 382 18.63 -26.06 13.35
C PRO A 382 20.16 -26.10 13.47
N VAL A 383 20.75 -27.30 13.48
CA VAL A 383 22.20 -27.48 13.59
C VAL A 383 22.88 -27.14 12.27
N ILE A 384 22.34 -27.58 11.14
CA ILE A 384 22.86 -27.22 9.81
C ILE A 384 22.79 -25.71 9.59
N GLU A 385 21.69 -25.07 9.97
CA GLU A 385 21.57 -23.61 9.89
C GLU A 385 22.56 -22.90 10.83
N TYR A 386 22.74 -23.38 12.06
CA TYR A 386 23.75 -22.86 12.99
C TYR A 386 25.17 -22.92 12.38
N LEU A 387 25.54 -24.04 11.77
CA LEU A 387 26.84 -24.23 11.14
C LEU A 387 27.02 -23.32 9.93
N ALA A 388 26.00 -23.20 9.07
CA ALA A 388 26.03 -22.33 7.90
C ALA A 388 26.18 -20.86 8.31
N MET A 389 25.40 -20.41 9.30
CA MET A 389 25.48 -19.06 9.83
C MET A 389 26.82 -18.78 10.53
N SER A 390 27.36 -19.75 11.27
CA SER A 390 28.69 -19.64 11.90
C SER A 390 29.79 -19.51 10.84
N LEU A 391 29.70 -20.32 9.76
CA LEU A 391 30.61 -20.26 8.63
C LEU A 391 30.52 -18.91 7.91
N ALA A 392 29.31 -18.39 7.66
CA ALA A 392 29.10 -17.07 7.08
C ALA A 392 29.79 -15.98 7.90
N GLY A 393 29.59 -15.96 9.23
CA GLY A 393 30.24 -15.02 10.13
C GLY A 393 31.77 -15.06 10.06
N ALA A 394 32.35 -16.27 10.03
CA ALA A 394 33.79 -16.48 9.92
C ALA A 394 34.38 -16.02 8.57
N THR A 395 33.56 -15.90 7.52
CA THR A 395 33.96 -15.34 6.21
C THR A 395 33.84 -13.82 6.12
N GLY A 396 33.52 -13.15 7.23
CA GLY A 396 33.34 -11.70 7.29
C GLY A 396 31.99 -11.20 6.76
N LEU A 397 31.03 -12.08 6.52
CA LEU A 397 29.63 -11.68 6.31
C LEU A 397 29.01 -11.33 7.66
N ALA A 398 28.24 -10.24 7.72
CA ALA A 398 27.48 -9.90 8.92
C ALA A 398 26.40 -10.96 9.16
N VAL A 399 26.31 -11.47 10.39
CA VAL A 399 25.29 -12.42 10.85
C VAL A 399 24.73 -11.94 12.20
N PRO A 400 23.45 -12.21 12.51
CA PRO A 400 22.93 -12.02 13.86
C PRO A 400 23.66 -12.92 14.87
N ALA A 401 23.56 -12.56 16.15
CA ALA A 401 23.93 -13.49 17.20
C ALA A 401 23.00 -14.72 17.15
N ILE A 402 23.60 -15.90 17.23
CA ILE A 402 22.91 -17.18 17.18
C ILE A 402 23.43 -18.11 18.28
N ALA A 403 22.56 -19.00 18.77
CA ALA A 403 22.94 -20.05 19.71
C ALA A 403 22.05 -21.29 19.53
N LEU A 404 22.61 -22.47 19.75
CA LEU A 404 21.83 -23.69 19.91
C LEU A 404 21.27 -23.77 21.32
N VAL A 405 19.97 -24.00 21.42
CA VAL A 405 19.24 -24.14 22.68
C VAL A 405 19.11 -25.63 22.99
N PRO A 406 19.67 -26.11 24.12
CA PRO A 406 19.40 -27.45 24.61
C PRO A 406 17.90 -27.59 24.90
N MET A 407 17.26 -28.53 24.20
CA MET A 407 15.84 -28.79 24.35
C MET A 407 15.61 -29.89 25.40
N PRO A 408 14.49 -29.83 26.14
CA PRO A 408 14.17 -30.84 27.16
C PRO A 408 14.01 -32.25 26.55
N ASP A 409 14.06 -33.28 27.41
CA ASP A 409 13.73 -34.67 27.06
C ASP A 409 14.57 -35.27 25.91
N ALA A 410 15.84 -34.84 25.82
CA ALA A 410 16.80 -35.22 24.79
C ALA A 410 16.31 -34.94 23.35
N MET A 411 15.40 -33.98 23.18
CA MET A 411 14.98 -33.52 21.86
C MET A 411 16.14 -32.88 21.10
N PRO A 412 16.14 -32.95 19.76
CA PRO A 412 17.11 -32.21 18.96
C PRO A 412 17.10 -30.71 19.32
N PRO A 413 18.27 -30.07 19.33
CA PRO A 413 18.39 -28.68 19.73
C PRO A 413 17.63 -27.76 18.77
N ALA A 414 17.16 -26.63 19.30
CA ALA A 414 16.59 -25.55 18.51
C ALA A 414 17.63 -24.46 18.24
N LEU A 415 17.47 -23.71 17.16
CA LEU A 415 18.32 -22.57 16.84
C LEU A 415 17.62 -21.30 17.34
N LEU A 416 18.31 -20.52 18.17
CA LEU A 416 17.87 -19.21 18.61
C LEU A 416 18.62 -18.13 17.84
N VAL A 417 17.87 -17.21 17.23
CA VAL A 417 18.40 -16.10 16.44
C VAL A 417 18.00 -14.78 17.10
N GLU A 418 18.96 -13.95 17.43
CA GLU A 418 18.73 -12.58 17.90
C GLU A 418 18.22 -11.70 16.75
N ARG A 419 17.12 -10.98 16.97
CA ARG A 419 16.60 -10.07 15.96
C ARG A 419 17.51 -8.86 15.79
N PHE A 420 17.78 -8.51 14.54
CA PHE A 420 18.60 -7.37 14.13
C PHE A 420 17.79 -6.21 13.53
N ASP A 421 16.48 -6.40 13.36
CA ASP A 421 15.53 -5.41 12.83
C ASP A 421 14.83 -4.59 13.93
N ILE A 422 15.39 -4.63 15.15
CA ILE A 422 14.86 -3.95 16.34
C ILE A 422 15.98 -3.23 17.11
N ARG A 423 15.56 -2.40 18.06
CA ARG A 423 16.45 -1.58 18.89
C ARG A 423 17.22 -2.46 19.87
N THR A 424 18.49 -2.14 20.09
CA THR A 424 19.38 -2.98 20.91
C THR A 424 19.31 -2.69 22.41
N SER A 425 18.67 -1.59 22.79
CA SER A 425 18.45 -1.19 24.18
C SER A 425 17.32 -0.16 24.28
N ALA A 426 16.83 0.10 25.49
CA ALA A 426 15.82 1.13 25.72
C ALA A 426 16.30 2.56 25.39
N SER A 427 17.62 2.80 25.47
CA SER A 427 18.25 4.08 25.10
C SER A 427 18.50 4.23 23.59
N ASP A 428 18.41 3.15 22.82
CA ASP A 428 18.49 3.21 21.37
C ASP A 428 17.19 3.82 20.84
N THR A 429 17.29 4.96 20.16
CA THR A 429 16.16 5.71 19.61
C THR A 429 15.96 5.46 18.11
N ARG A 430 16.86 4.71 17.47
CA ARG A 430 16.78 4.42 16.04
C ARG A 430 15.52 3.62 15.72
N ARG A 431 14.94 3.86 14.56
CA ARG A 431 13.83 3.08 14.00
C ARG A 431 14.37 2.23 12.87
N LEU A 432 14.16 0.93 12.97
CA LEU A 432 14.66 -0.06 12.02
C LEU A 432 13.48 -0.66 11.25
N ALA A 433 13.69 -0.90 9.96
CA ALA A 433 12.79 -1.64 9.09
C ALA A 433 13.56 -2.61 8.21
N LEU A 434 13.14 -3.87 8.22
CA LEU A 434 13.61 -4.92 7.35
C LEU A 434 12.64 -5.04 6.17
N GLU A 435 13.14 -4.83 4.96
CA GLU A 435 12.36 -5.00 3.74
C GLU A 435 13.03 -6.04 2.83
N ASP A 436 12.39 -7.18 2.61
CA ASP A 436 12.92 -8.22 1.75
C ASP A 436 12.83 -7.88 0.25
N MET A 437 13.55 -8.65 -0.58
CA MET A 437 13.64 -8.38 -2.00
C MET A 437 12.34 -8.69 -2.77
N CYS A 438 11.38 -9.45 -2.23
CA CYS A 438 10.06 -9.53 -2.84
C CYS A 438 9.37 -8.17 -2.74
N SER A 439 9.34 -7.58 -1.53
CA SER A 439 8.79 -6.23 -1.33
C SER A 439 9.52 -5.18 -2.16
N VAL A 440 10.86 -5.17 -2.15
CA VAL A 440 11.66 -4.19 -2.91
C VAL A 440 11.34 -4.27 -4.41
N LEU A 441 11.12 -5.47 -4.95
CA LEU A 441 10.83 -5.72 -6.36
C LEU A 441 9.33 -5.68 -6.71
N ASP A 442 8.46 -5.38 -5.73
CA ASP A 442 7.00 -5.35 -5.87
C ASP A 442 6.40 -6.70 -6.34
N LEU A 443 6.96 -7.79 -5.79
CA LEU A 443 6.56 -9.17 -6.05
C LEU A 443 5.73 -9.73 -4.89
N THR A 444 4.79 -10.62 -5.20
CA THR A 444 4.07 -11.38 -4.18
C THR A 444 4.98 -12.42 -3.52
N PRO A 445 4.67 -12.87 -2.30
CA PRO A 445 5.47 -13.91 -1.64
C PRO A 445 5.58 -15.22 -2.43
N ASP A 446 4.56 -15.60 -3.18
CA ASP A 446 4.59 -16.79 -4.06
C ASP A 446 5.66 -16.68 -5.17
N ALA A 447 5.98 -15.47 -5.60
CA ALA A 447 7.00 -15.19 -6.60
C ALA A 447 8.42 -15.07 -5.99
N LYS A 448 8.66 -15.61 -4.79
CA LYS A 448 9.97 -15.53 -4.11
C LYS A 448 11.14 -16.15 -4.87
N TYR A 449 10.88 -17.04 -5.82
CA TYR A 449 11.89 -17.62 -6.70
C TYR A 449 12.03 -16.88 -8.05
N ASP A 450 11.18 -15.87 -8.33
CA ASP A 450 11.16 -15.13 -9.60
C ASP A 450 12.18 -13.97 -9.61
N GLY A 451 13.46 -14.32 -9.42
CA GLY A 451 14.54 -13.36 -9.34
C GLY A 451 15.88 -13.88 -9.85
N THR A 452 16.81 -12.95 -10.04
CA THR A 452 18.22 -13.25 -10.31
C THR A 452 19.11 -12.29 -9.52
N ILE A 453 20.37 -12.66 -9.32
CA ILE A 453 21.34 -11.81 -8.61
C ILE A 453 21.51 -10.45 -9.32
N GLU A 454 21.47 -10.41 -10.66
CA GLU A 454 21.52 -9.18 -11.46
C GLU A 454 20.27 -8.31 -11.27
N ARG A 455 19.08 -8.91 -11.12
CA ARG A 455 17.85 -8.18 -10.83
C ARG A 455 17.92 -7.54 -9.45
N ILE A 456 18.42 -8.26 -8.45
CA ILE A 456 18.64 -7.74 -7.09
C ILE A 456 19.69 -6.62 -7.11
N ALA A 457 20.82 -6.81 -7.80
CA ALA A 457 21.87 -5.80 -7.93
C ALA A 457 21.32 -4.47 -8.50
N ARG A 458 20.50 -4.54 -9.55
CA ARG A 458 19.85 -3.35 -10.14
C ARG A 458 18.90 -2.66 -9.16
N ALA A 459 18.20 -3.42 -8.32
CA ALA A 459 17.26 -2.87 -7.34
C ALA A 459 17.97 -2.23 -6.12
N ILE A 460 19.05 -2.85 -5.63
CA ILE A 460 19.82 -2.35 -4.49
C ILE A 460 20.55 -1.05 -4.83
N ARG A 461 21.14 -0.96 -6.03
CA ARG A 461 22.02 0.15 -6.42
C ARG A 461 21.45 1.56 -6.18
N PRO A 462 20.19 1.89 -6.58
CA PRO A 462 19.63 3.21 -6.31
C PRO A 462 19.11 3.41 -4.88
N LEU A 463 18.93 2.33 -4.10
CA LEU A 463 18.36 2.39 -2.75
C LEU A 463 19.42 2.43 -1.66
N SER A 464 20.54 1.75 -1.86
CA SER A 464 21.59 1.62 -0.87
C SER A 464 22.32 2.94 -0.61
N THR A 465 22.62 3.18 0.65
CA THR A 465 23.47 4.29 1.12
C THR A 465 24.98 4.02 0.91
N ALA A 466 25.36 2.79 0.57
CA ALA A 466 26.72 2.41 0.21
C ALA A 466 26.69 1.34 -0.91
N PRO A 467 26.26 1.72 -2.13
CA PRO A 467 25.88 0.77 -3.16
C PRO A 467 27.02 -0.16 -3.58
N GLN A 468 28.26 0.32 -3.66
CA GLN A 468 29.39 -0.52 -4.08
C GLN A 468 29.74 -1.59 -3.04
N GLU A 469 29.63 -1.26 -1.75
CA GLU A 469 29.83 -2.23 -0.68
C GLU A 469 28.71 -3.28 -0.69
N ASP A 470 27.45 -2.86 -0.82
CA ASP A 470 26.31 -3.77 -0.79
C ASP A 470 26.24 -4.66 -2.03
N LEU A 471 26.65 -4.17 -3.20
CA LEU A 471 26.78 -4.98 -4.42
C LEU A 471 27.89 -6.03 -4.27
N LEU A 472 29.02 -5.67 -3.66
CA LEU A 472 30.07 -6.64 -3.36
C LEU A 472 29.60 -7.68 -2.32
N LEU A 473 28.86 -7.26 -1.29
CA LEU A 473 28.24 -8.15 -0.31
C LEU A 473 27.23 -9.10 -0.95
N LEU A 474 26.41 -8.63 -1.90
CA LEU A 474 25.48 -9.46 -2.66
C LEU A 474 26.23 -10.56 -3.43
N LEU A 475 27.34 -10.23 -4.11
CA LEU A 475 28.17 -11.22 -4.81
C LEU A 475 28.77 -12.24 -3.85
N LYS A 476 29.29 -11.79 -2.69
CA LYS A 476 29.81 -12.69 -1.65
C LYS A 476 28.72 -13.61 -1.11
N ARG A 477 27.49 -13.13 -0.94
CA ARG A 477 26.35 -13.97 -0.51
C ARG A 477 25.96 -15.00 -1.55
N ALA A 478 25.89 -14.61 -2.82
CA ALA A 478 25.59 -15.56 -3.89
C ALA A 478 26.67 -16.65 -3.98
N LEU A 479 27.94 -16.26 -3.89
CA LEU A 479 29.06 -17.21 -3.83
C LEU A 479 29.00 -18.09 -2.58
N PHE A 480 28.68 -17.52 -1.41
CA PHE A 480 28.51 -18.24 -0.15
C PHE A 480 27.41 -19.32 -0.26
N ALA A 481 26.22 -18.93 -0.70
CA ALA A 481 25.08 -19.83 -0.90
C ALA A 481 25.42 -20.96 -1.87
N TRP A 482 26.16 -20.66 -2.95
CA TRP A 482 26.69 -21.70 -3.81
C TRP A 482 27.68 -22.61 -3.06
N LEU A 483 28.69 -22.08 -2.37
CA LEU A 483 29.70 -22.92 -1.70
C LEU A 483 29.09 -23.88 -0.69
N ILE A 484 28.10 -23.43 0.10
CA ILE A 484 27.47 -24.28 1.11
C ILE A 484 26.38 -25.19 0.55
N GLY A 485 25.93 -25.01 -0.69
CA GLY A 485 24.81 -25.78 -1.24
C GLY A 485 23.45 -25.35 -0.70
N ASP A 486 23.22 -24.05 -0.62
CA ASP A 486 21.96 -23.43 -0.21
C ASP A 486 21.02 -23.26 -1.41
N GLY A 487 20.04 -24.17 -1.49
CA GLY A 487 18.97 -24.08 -2.48
C GLY A 487 17.73 -23.33 -2.03
N ASP A 488 17.72 -22.72 -0.84
CA ASP A 488 16.60 -21.92 -0.32
C ASP A 488 16.93 -20.43 -0.17
N MET A 489 18.08 -19.95 -0.65
CA MET A 489 18.42 -18.52 -0.71
C MET A 489 17.58 -17.75 -1.77
N HIS A 490 16.27 -17.64 -1.54
CA HIS A 490 15.29 -16.95 -2.39
C HIS A 490 15.13 -15.46 -2.00
N LEU A 491 14.28 -14.71 -2.72
CA LEU A 491 14.15 -13.25 -2.54
C LEU A 491 13.75 -12.81 -1.12
N LYS A 492 13.03 -13.63 -0.36
CA LYS A 492 12.69 -13.31 1.04
C LYS A 492 13.84 -13.49 2.04
N ASN A 493 14.91 -14.19 1.65
CA ASN A 493 16.13 -14.41 2.45
C ASN A 493 17.23 -13.38 2.14
N LEU A 494 16.89 -12.37 1.33
CA LEU A 494 17.70 -11.19 1.06
C LEU A 494 16.84 -9.97 1.38
N ALA A 495 17.38 -9.02 2.14
CA ALA A 495 16.62 -7.85 2.57
C ALA A 495 17.50 -6.61 2.71
N LEU A 496 16.88 -5.44 2.67
CA LEU A 496 17.48 -4.18 3.07
C LEU A 496 17.11 -3.90 4.52
N LEU A 497 18.10 -3.57 5.33
CA LEU A 497 17.92 -2.97 6.65
C LEU A 497 17.95 -1.46 6.49
N LYS A 498 16.81 -0.82 6.76
CA LYS A 498 16.64 0.63 6.74
C LYS A 498 16.65 1.14 8.17
N ILE A 499 17.42 2.17 8.44
CA ILE A 499 17.54 2.79 9.76
C ILE A 499 17.25 4.29 9.62
N ALA A 500 16.40 4.81 10.49
CA ALA A 500 16.08 6.23 10.59
C ALA A 500 16.18 6.70 12.03
N SER A 501 16.68 7.91 12.23
CA SER A 501 16.60 8.64 13.48
C SER A 501 15.15 9.08 13.75
N PRO A 502 14.79 9.34 15.02
CA PRO A 502 13.50 9.94 15.34
C PRO A 502 13.27 11.22 14.53
N ALA A 503 12.07 11.38 13.97
CA ALA A 503 11.67 12.53 13.15
C ALA A 503 12.47 12.76 11.86
N ALA A 504 13.22 11.77 11.36
CA ALA A 504 13.88 11.87 10.07
C ALA A 504 12.87 11.87 8.91
N ASP A 505 13.13 12.68 7.90
CA ASP A 505 12.41 12.75 6.62
C ASP A 505 12.96 11.78 5.56
N ARG A 506 14.10 11.14 5.86
CA ARG A 506 14.75 10.09 5.05
C ARG A 506 15.41 9.05 5.94
N PHE A 507 15.66 7.86 5.39
CA PHE A 507 16.47 6.85 6.08
C PHE A 507 17.93 7.31 6.15
N ASP A 508 18.53 7.24 7.34
CA ASP A 508 19.95 7.55 7.56
C ASP A 508 20.84 6.52 6.89
N THR A 509 20.45 5.25 6.98
CA THR A 509 21.14 4.15 6.31
C THR A 509 20.16 3.19 5.68
N ILE A 510 20.46 2.78 4.45
CA ILE A 510 19.81 1.66 3.76
C ILE A 510 20.95 0.76 3.33
N ARG A 511 21.04 -0.43 3.93
CA ARG A 511 22.13 -1.38 3.71
C ARG A 511 21.59 -2.79 3.52
N LEU A 512 22.33 -3.68 2.88
CA LEU A 512 21.98 -5.10 2.83
C LEU A 512 21.95 -5.66 4.27
N ALA A 513 20.81 -6.19 4.71
CA ALA A 513 20.61 -6.76 6.04
C ALA A 513 21.54 -7.95 6.28
N PRO A 514 21.96 -8.30 7.51
CA PRO A 514 22.78 -9.49 7.80
C PRO A 514 22.32 -10.78 7.09
N VAL A 515 23.20 -11.78 6.93
CA VAL A 515 22.78 -13.11 6.46
C VAL A 515 21.88 -13.73 7.53
N TYR A 516 20.78 -14.34 7.11
CA TYR A 516 19.84 -15.10 7.94
C TYR A 516 19.24 -16.22 7.09
N ASP A 517 18.69 -17.25 7.73
CA ASP A 517 18.04 -18.40 7.08
C ASP A 517 18.95 -19.10 6.05
N ALA A 518 20.28 -19.10 6.27
CA ALA A 518 21.24 -19.78 5.42
C ALA A 518 21.36 -21.26 5.82
N VAL A 519 21.18 -22.17 4.86
CA VAL A 519 21.14 -23.61 5.14
C VAL A 519 21.71 -24.41 3.98
N THR A 520 22.47 -25.47 4.27
CA THR A 520 22.84 -26.46 3.24
C THR A 520 21.65 -27.38 3.00
N THR A 521 20.87 -27.16 1.94
CA THR A 521 19.66 -27.96 1.65
C THR A 521 19.99 -29.37 1.19
N ARG A 522 21.12 -29.55 0.50
CA ARG A 522 21.55 -30.82 -0.11
C ARG A 522 21.80 -31.99 0.85
N VAL A 523 21.86 -31.73 2.15
CA VAL A 523 22.01 -32.77 3.18
C VAL A 523 20.67 -33.29 3.68
N PHE A 524 19.53 -32.83 3.18
CA PHE A 524 18.19 -33.27 3.57
C PHE A 524 17.54 -34.20 2.53
N PRO A 525 16.62 -35.08 2.96
CA PRO A 525 16.02 -36.08 2.07
C PRO A 525 15.25 -35.44 0.90
N GLY A 526 15.48 -35.94 -0.31
CA GLY A 526 14.82 -35.47 -1.53
C GLY A 526 15.37 -34.15 -2.09
N LEU A 527 16.42 -33.60 -1.46
CA LEU A 527 17.08 -32.35 -1.85
C LEU A 527 18.55 -32.56 -2.25
N GLU A 528 19.00 -33.80 -2.47
CA GLU A 528 20.41 -34.15 -2.71
C GLU A 528 21.00 -33.47 -3.96
N HIS A 529 20.13 -33.11 -4.91
CA HIS A 529 20.44 -32.42 -6.17
C HIS A 529 19.93 -30.98 -6.21
N ASP A 530 19.57 -30.42 -5.06
CA ASP A 530 19.05 -29.06 -4.96
C ASP A 530 20.07 -28.04 -5.47
N ARG A 531 19.56 -26.97 -6.06
CA ARG A 531 20.33 -25.95 -6.78
C ARG A 531 20.07 -24.58 -6.19
N MET A 532 20.93 -23.61 -6.48
CA MET A 532 20.71 -22.24 -6.00
C MET A 532 19.33 -21.73 -6.44
N ALA A 533 18.57 -21.22 -5.47
CA ALA A 533 17.24 -20.65 -5.71
C ALA A 533 17.26 -19.49 -6.71
N LEU A 534 18.30 -18.63 -6.64
CA LEU A 534 18.44 -17.45 -7.48
C LEU A 534 19.65 -17.59 -8.40
N LYS A 535 19.40 -17.47 -9.70
CA LYS A 535 20.44 -17.62 -10.72
C LYS A 535 21.45 -16.47 -10.68
N LEU A 536 22.71 -16.80 -10.95
CA LEU A 536 23.82 -15.88 -11.19
C LEU A 536 24.41 -16.20 -12.56
N ASN A 537 24.48 -15.21 -13.46
CA ASN A 537 24.93 -15.39 -14.84
C ASN A 537 24.19 -16.54 -15.55
N ALA A 538 22.87 -16.60 -15.37
CA ALA A 538 21.98 -17.68 -15.85
C ALA A 538 22.29 -19.10 -15.32
N LYS A 539 23.18 -19.24 -14.33
CA LYS A 539 23.53 -20.51 -13.69
C LYS A 539 22.93 -20.60 -12.29
N ASP A 540 22.55 -21.81 -11.91
CA ASP A 540 22.07 -22.20 -10.58
C ASP A 540 22.96 -23.28 -9.91
N ASP A 541 23.98 -23.75 -10.62
CA ASP A 541 24.99 -24.69 -10.15
C ASP A 541 26.25 -24.59 -11.03
N ARG A 542 27.34 -25.30 -10.66
CA ARG A 542 28.63 -25.33 -11.39
C ARG A 542 29.16 -23.92 -11.68
N LEU A 543 29.10 -23.07 -10.65
CA LEU A 543 29.56 -21.69 -10.72
C LEU A 543 31.08 -21.64 -10.81
N GLN A 544 31.58 -20.76 -11.68
CA GLN A 544 33.01 -20.48 -11.83
C GLN A 544 33.29 -19.00 -11.53
N ARG A 545 34.55 -18.66 -11.27
CA ARG A 545 34.97 -17.28 -11.00
C ARG A 545 34.51 -16.31 -12.08
N ARG A 546 34.62 -16.71 -13.35
CA ARG A 546 34.18 -15.90 -14.50
C ARG A 546 32.70 -15.49 -14.43
N ASP A 547 31.84 -16.33 -13.84
CA ASP A 547 30.41 -16.04 -13.73
C ASP A 547 30.16 -14.93 -12.72
N VAL A 548 30.83 -14.98 -11.56
CA VAL A 548 30.78 -13.93 -10.53
C VAL A 548 31.32 -12.61 -11.08
N LEU A 549 32.44 -12.66 -11.82
CA LEU A 549 33.03 -11.46 -12.45
C LEU A 549 32.11 -10.85 -13.51
N GLN A 550 31.41 -11.66 -14.30
CA GLN A 550 30.45 -11.17 -15.30
C GLN A 550 29.32 -10.37 -14.64
N VAL A 551 28.77 -10.87 -13.54
CA VAL A 551 27.73 -10.15 -12.77
C VAL A 551 28.29 -8.91 -12.09
N ALA A 552 29.53 -8.96 -11.61
CA ALA A 552 30.21 -7.80 -11.05
C ALA A 552 30.34 -6.65 -12.07
N VAL A 553 30.64 -6.95 -13.32
CA VAL A 553 30.66 -5.96 -14.42
C VAL A 553 29.28 -5.37 -14.64
N VAL A 554 28.22 -6.19 -14.68
CA VAL A 554 26.83 -5.72 -14.80
C VAL A 554 26.41 -4.84 -13.63
N ALA A 555 26.90 -5.14 -12.42
CA ALA A 555 26.67 -4.34 -11.21
C ALA A 555 27.48 -3.01 -11.20
N GLY A 556 28.45 -2.85 -12.11
CA GLY A 556 29.33 -1.68 -12.18
C GLY A 556 30.45 -1.70 -11.13
N LEU A 557 30.94 -2.88 -10.77
CA LEU A 557 32.09 -3.09 -9.90
C LEU A 557 33.37 -3.32 -10.71
N THR A 558 34.52 -2.91 -10.18
CA THR A 558 35.82 -3.13 -10.84
C THR A 558 36.29 -4.57 -10.70
N ALA A 559 36.76 -5.19 -11.79
CA ALA A 559 37.25 -6.56 -11.76
C ALA A 559 38.40 -6.79 -10.76
N VAL A 560 39.32 -5.83 -10.60
CA VAL A 560 40.45 -5.95 -9.65
C VAL A 560 39.94 -6.07 -8.22
N GLY A 561 39.16 -5.09 -7.74
CA GLY A 561 38.63 -5.10 -6.38
C GLY A 561 37.72 -6.30 -6.07
N VAL A 562 37.01 -6.83 -7.08
CA VAL A 562 36.17 -8.02 -6.92
C VAL A 562 37.02 -9.29 -6.81
N ASN A 563 38.07 -9.44 -7.62
CA ASN A 563 38.99 -10.58 -7.50
C ASN A 563 39.65 -10.64 -6.13
N ASP A 564 40.22 -9.52 -5.66
CA ASP A 564 40.86 -9.45 -4.34
C ASP A 564 39.87 -9.74 -3.20
N ALA A 565 38.60 -9.36 -3.37
CA ALA A 565 37.55 -9.64 -2.41
C ALA A 565 37.12 -11.11 -2.43
N ILE A 566 37.07 -11.75 -3.60
CA ILE A 566 36.79 -13.19 -3.76
C ILE A 566 37.94 -14.00 -3.17
N ASP A 567 39.19 -13.66 -3.45
CA ASP A 567 40.36 -14.41 -2.95
C ASP A 567 40.41 -14.43 -1.42
N ARG A 568 40.26 -13.24 -0.81
CA ARG A 568 40.18 -13.12 0.65
C ARG A 568 39.00 -13.90 1.22
N PHE A 569 37.83 -13.81 0.56
CA PHE A 569 36.63 -14.51 0.99
C PHE A 569 36.82 -16.04 0.94
N LEU A 570 37.38 -16.58 -0.14
CA LEU A 570 37.66 -18.02 -0.29
C LEU A 570 38.72 -18.52 0.69
N GLN A 571 39.76 -17.72 0.96
CA GLN A 571 40.77 -18.06 1.96
C GLN A 571 40.15 -18.14 3.37
N GLN A 572 39.32 -17.17 3.73
CA GLN A 572 38.59 -17.17 5.01
C GLN A 572 37.60 -18.34 5.08
N PHE A 573 36.87 -18.61 3.99
CA PHE A 573 35.96 -19.74 3.88
C PHE A 573 36.68 -21.08 4.09
N ALA A 574 37.84 -21.29 3.45
CA ALA A 574 38.63 -22.50 3.59
C ALA A 574 39.03 -22.75 5.04
N HIS A 575 39.62 -21.73 5.68
CA HIS A 575 40.04 -21.81 7.08
C HIS A 575 38.86 -22.06 8.02
N ALA A 576 37.75 -21.37 7.80
CA ALA A 576 36.55 -21.52 8.62
C ALA A 576 35.89 -22.88 8.45
N ALA A 577 35.84 -23.41 7.23
CA ALA A 577 35.28 -24.74 6.95
C ALA A 577 36.09 -25.87 7.61
N ASP A 578 37.41 -25.70 7.76
CA ASP A 578 38.27 -26.64 8.49
C ASP A 578 38.09 -26.57 10.00
N ALA A 579 37.76 -25.41 10.56
CA ALA A 579 37.51 -25.22 11.98
C ALA A 579 36.06 -25.54 12.41
N LEU A 580 35.16 -25.75 11.45
CA LEU A 580 33.74 -25.94 11.68
C LEU A 580 33.47 -27.30 12.33
N HIS A 581 32.77 -27.30 13.46
CA HIS A 581 32.41 -28.51 14.20
C HIS A 581 31.03 -28.35 14.85
N VAL A 582 30.34 -29.47 15.03
CA VAL A 582 29.07 -29.51 15.76
C VAL A 582 29.37 -29.27 17.25
N PRO A 583 28.72 -28.30 17.92
CA PRO A 583 28.89 -28.11 19.36
C PRO A 583 28.45 -29.36 20.14
N ASP A 584 29.09 -29.62 21.27
CA ASP A 584 28.76 -30.74 22.15
C ASP A 584 27.60 -30.35 23.08
N LEU A 585 26.39 -30.82 22.78
CA LEU A 585 25.19 -30.57 23.58
C LEU A 585 24.19 -31.74 23.50
N PRO A 586 23.29 -31.89 24.50
CA PRO A 586 22.25 -32.91 24.48
C PRO A 586 21.35 -32.80 23.25
N GLY A 587 20.89 -33.94 22.74
CA GLY A 587 19.99 -34.01 21.58
C GLY A 587 20.71 -34.05 20.22
N ILE A 588 22.04 -33.94 20.18
CA ILE A 588 22.81 -34.27 18.97
C ILE A 588 22.88 -35.78 18.82
N ASP A 589 22.30 -36.28 17.73
CA ASP A 589 22.33 -37.70 17.38
C ASP A 589 23.29 -37.99 16.21
N ARG A 590 23.32 -39.27 15.81
CA ARG A 590 24.16 -39.73 14.70
C ARG A 590 23.74 -39.13 13.35
N ASP A 591 22.45 -38.94 13.10
CA ASP A 591 21.94 -38.38 11.84
C ASP A 591 22.36 -36.92 11.70
N ILE A 592 22.21 -36.13 12.76
CA ILE A 592 22.67 -34.73 12.84
C ILE A 592 24.17 -34.65 12.54
N THR A 593 24.96 -35.49 13.19
CA THR A 593 26.42 -35.51 13.01
C THR A 593 26.81 -35.89 11.57
N GLN A 594 26.11 -36.87 10.97
CA GLN A 594 26.34 -37.29 9.59
C GLN A 594 25.98 -36.20 8.58
N ARG A 595 24.86 -35.50 8.76
CA ARG A 595 24.46 -34.38 7.90
C ARG A 595 25.42 -33.19 8.02
N ALA A 596 25.90 -32.90 9.22
CA ALA A 596 26.92 -31.87 9.44
C ALA A 596 28.24 -32.21 8.71
N ALA A 597 28.68 -33.47 8.79
CA ALA A 597 29.85 -33.94 8.05
C ALA A 597 29.65 -33.85 6.52
N ALA A 598 28.46 -34.21 6.03
CA ALA A 598 28.10 -34.08 4.61
C ALA A 598 28.10 -32.63 4.15
N MET A 599 27.59 -31.69 4.96
CA MET A 599 27.66 -30.25 4.68
C MET A 599 29.11 -29.79 4.53
N ILE A 600 30.00 -30.16 5.45
CA ILE A 600 31.42 -29.80 5.39
C ILE A 600 32.08 -30.38 4.13
N ALA A 601 31.75 -31.64 3.78
CA ALA A 601 32.25 -32.27 2.57
C ALA A 601 31.81 -31.51 1.30
N ILE A 602 30.54 -31.10 1.20
CA ILE A 602 30.03 -30.28 0.09
C ILE A 602 30.79 -28.95 0.00
N CYS A 603 31.00 -28.28 1.13
CA CYS A 603 31.75 -27.02 1.17
C CYS A 603 33.17 -27.19 0.61
N LYS A 604 33.87 -28.25 1.03
CA LYS A 604 35.24 -28.56 0.59
C LYS A 604 35.30 -28.94 -0.89
N GLU A 605 34.35 -29.74 -1.37
CA GLU A 605 34.25 -30.13 -2.78
C GLU A 605 34.03 -28.91 -3.68
N ARG A 606 33.05 -28.05 -3.34
CA ARG A 606 32.74 -26.85 -4.12
C ARG A 606 33.87 -25.83 -4.09
N LEU A 607 34.52 -25.66 -2.94
CA LEU A 607 35.71 -24.81 -2.82
C LEU A 607 36.84 -25.29 -3.73
N ALA A 608 37.14 -26.59 -3.74
CA ALA A 608 38.20 -27.16 -4.58
C ALA A 608 37.87 -27.08 -6.08
N GLY A 609 36.59 -27.13 -6.45
CA GLY A 609 36.13 -27.02 -7.83
C GLY A 609 35.97 -25.59 -8.36
N PHE A 610 36.06 -24.57 -7.50
CA PHE A 610 35.87 -23.17 -7.90
C PHE A 610 37.13 -22.62 -8.59
N THR A 611 37.05 -22.46 -9.91
CA THR A 611 38.15 -22.03 -10.80
C THR A 611 37.88 -20.67 -11.41
#